data_AF-A0A1Q7X7N1-F1
#
_entry.id   AF-A0A1Q7X7N1-F1
#
_cell.length_a   1.000
_cell.length_b   1.000
_cell.length_c   1.000
_cell.angle_alpha   90.00
_cell.angle_beta   90.00
_cell.angle_gamma   90.00
#
_symmetry.space_group_name_H-M   'P 1'
#
loop_
_entity.id
_entity.type
_entity.pdbx_description
1 polymer ?
#
loop_
_entity_poly.entity_id
_entity_poly.type
_entity_poly.pdbx_seq_one_letter_code
_entity_poly.pdbx_strand_id
1 'polypeptide(L)'
;MSACPACGEPLYAWLLVRSGKNGSAGDSLLLERCERCRLGVAASLAPANSTSALLGFAQRLSDGRVELRVANRASVQASLGGSHWAALEPQRRLYPTPESLPPLAAAAGMEIEELRFPRRGRGQAWMWQTMLNAFTFHENFALGVRAGTLRPGSAGGRLRFGIDAIVTVLAALPVALVSAPLELIAALVGRGGELVAVARRAEDGRQR
;
A
#
# COMPACT_ATOMS: atom_id res chain seq x y z
N MET A 1 3.44 -23.79 5.37
CA MET A 1 2.61 -22.75 4.76
C MET A 1 2.02 -21.92 5.89
N SER A 2 2.19 -20.61 5.83
CA SER A 2 1.65 -19.65 6.81
C SER A 2 0.13 -19.52 6.60
N ALA A 3 -0.62 -19.44 7.69
CA ALA A 3 -2.05 -19.16 7.65
C ALA A 3 -2.29 -17.64 7.56
N CYS A 4 -3.30 -17.23 6.81
CA CYS A 4 -3.67 -15.84 6.66
C CYS A 4 -4.15 -15.27 8.01
N PRO A 5 -3.55 -14.18 8.52
CA PRO A 5 -3.95 -13.60 9.81
C PRO A 5 -5.34 -12.98 9.80
N ALA A 6 -5.95 -12.78 8.63
CA ALA A 6 -7.31 -12.27 8.49
C ALA A 6 -8.36 -13.38 8.51
N CYS A 7 -8.17 -14.46 7.74
CA CYS A 7 -9.24 -15.45 7.52
C CYS A 7 -8.81 -16.92 7.75
N GLY A 8 -7.57 -17.17 8.15
CA GLY A 8 -7.03 -18.50 8.42
C GLY A 8 -6.62 -19.31 7.19
N GLU A 9 -7.01 -18.91 5.98
CA GLU A 9 -6.69 -19.63 4.74
C GLU A 9 -5.19 -19.61 4.39
N PRO A 10 -4.69 -20.57 3.59
CA PRO A 10 -3.29 -20.59 3.16
C PRO A 10 -2.85 -19.32 2.42
N LEU A 11 -1.60 -18.94 2.66
CA LEU A 11 -0.89 -17.89 1.93
C LEU A 11 -0.02 -18.49 0.83
N TYR A 12 0.04 -17.82 -0.32
CA TYR A 12 0.80 -18.21 -1.50
C TYR A 12 1.77 -17.11 -1.89
N ALA A 13 2.96 -17.49 -2.38
CA ALA A 13 3.94 -16.53 -2.91
C ALA A 13 3.29 -15.63 -3.99
N TRP A 14 3.48 -14.32 -3.87
CA TRP A 14 2.86 -13.34 -4.76
C TRP A 14 3.89 -12.46 -5.46
N LEU A 15 4.76 -11.77 -4.72
CA LEU A 15 5.74 -10.84 -5.28
C LEU A 15 7.06 -10.92 -4.51
N LEU A 16 8.18 -10.77 -5.23
CA LEU A 16 9.48 -10.53 -4.62
C LEU A 16 9.84 -9.06 -4.85
N VAL A 17 9.90 -8.28 -3.76
CA VAL A 17 10.12 -6.82 -3.81
C VAL A 17 11.50 -6.50 -3.27
N ARG A 18 12.25 -5.60 -3.91
CA ARG A 18 13.56 -5.17 -3.41
C ARG A 18 13.36 -4.22 -2.22
N SER A 19 13.85 -4.63 -1.06
CA SER A 19 13.78 -3.88 0.19
C SER A 19 15.10 -3.13 0.42
N GLY A 20 15.46 -2.18 -0.45
CA GLY A 20 16.70 -1.42 -0.27
C GLY A 20 16.71 -0.06 -0.96
N LYS A 21 17.17 0.97 -0.26
CA LYS A 21 17.30 2.35 -0.79
C LYS A 21 18.32 2.47 -1.95
N ASN A 22 19.24 1.51 -2.09
CA ASN A 22 20.36 1.58 -3.04
C ASN A 22 20.59 0.27 -3.85
N GLY A 23 19.59 -0.60 -4.00
CA GLY A 23 19.69 -1.74 -4.93
C GLY A 23 20.67 -2.86 -4.53
N SER A 24 21.18 -2.90 -3.28
CA SER A 24 21.93 -4.03 -2.76
C SER A 24 21.16 -5.33 -3.02
N ALA A 25 21.77 -6.28 -3.72
CA ALA A 25 21.08 -7.48 -4.23
C ALA A 25 20.58 -8.45 -3.15
N GLY A 26 20.90 -8.23 -1.87
CA GLY A 26 20.61 -9.15 -0.77
C GLY A 26 19.26 -8.97 -0.05
N ASP A 27 18.68 -7.77 -0.03
CA ASP A 27 17.45 -7.51 0.72
C ASP A 27 16.22 -7.58 -0.19
N SER A 28 15.79 -8.81 -0.52
CA SER A 28 14.52 -9.03 -1.20
C SER A 28 13.47 -9.49 -0.19
N LEU A 29 12.29 -8.88 -0.23
CA LEU A 29 11.15 -9.19 0.61
C LEU A 29 10.14 -10.01 -0.20
N LEU A 30 9.91 -11.26 0.21
CA LEU A 30 8.83 -12.06 -0.33
C LEU A 30 7.50 -11.61 0.29
N LEU A 31 6.56 -11.23 -0.56
CA LEU A 31 5.17 -11.00 -0.20
C LEU A 31 4.36 -12.22 -0.59
N GLU A 32 3.54 -12.67 0.34
CA GLU A 32 2.55 -13.71 0.15
C GLU A 32 1.15 -13.09 0.07
N ARG A 33 0.22 -13.83 -0.52
CA ARG A 33 -1.16 -13.42 -0.72
C ARG A 33 -2.12 -14.54 -0.33
N CYS A 34 -3.20 -14.17 0.34
CA CYS A 34 -4.32 -15.07 0.55
C CYS A 34 -5.22 -15.11 -0.69
N GLU A 35 -5.58 -16.29 -1.20
CA GLU A 35 -6.50 -16.37 -2.35
C GLU A 35 -7.96 -16.04 -2.00
N ARG A 36 -8.36 -16.20 -0.73
CA ARG A 36 -9.73 -15.92 -0.27
C ARG A 36 -9.99 -14.43 -0.05
N CYS A 37 -9.30 -13.80 0.90
CA CYS A 37 -9.54 -12.38 1.23
C CYS A 37 -8.55 -11.42 0.55
N ARG A 38 -7.64 -11.96 -0.28
CA ARG A 38 -6.69 -11.17 -1.07
C ARG A 38 -5.70 -10.33 -0.27
N LEU A 39 -5.59 -10.52 1.05
CA LEU A 39 -4.58 -9.86 1.89
C LEU A 39 -3.17 -10.13 1.36
N GLY A 40 -2.37 -9.07 1.22
CA GLY A 40 -0.93 -9.19 1.02
C GLY A 40 -0.17 -9.07 2.35
N VAL A 41 0.81 -9.94 2.58
CA VAL A 41 1.61 -9.95 3.81
C VAL A 41 3.05 -10.33 3.50
N ALA A 42 4.02 -9.74 4.18
CA ALA A 42 5.40 -10.19 4.08
C ALA A 42 5.56 -11.59 4.69
N ALA A 43 6.26 -12.50 4.01
CA ALA A 43 6.53 -13.86 4.51
C ALA A 43 7.27 -13.85 5.87
N SER A 44 8.01 -12.78 6.16
CA SER A 44 8.72 -12.56 7.43
C SER A 44 7.83 -11.99 8.56
N LEU A 45 6.58 -11.65 8.28
CA LEU A 45 5.66 -11.13 9.30
C LEU A 45 4.99 -12.30 10.03
N ALA A 46 5.43 -12.55 11.27
CA ALA A 46 4.77 -13.52 12.13
C ALA A 46 3.29 -13.14 12.39
N PRO A 47 2.35 -14.10 12.48
CA PRO A 47 0.93 -13.82 12.71
C PRO A 47 0.67 -12.97 13.96
N ALA A 48 1.39 -13.18 15.06
CA ALA A 48 1.26 -12.37 16.28
C ALA A 48 1.56 -10.87 16.06
N ASN A 49 2.31 -10.54 15.00
CA ASN A 49 2.69 -9.17 14.65
C ASN A 49 1.76 -8.53 13.62
N SER A 50 0.73 -9.21 13.11
CA SER A 50 -0.22 -8.61 12.15
C SER A 50 -1.06 -7.51 12.80
N THR A 51 -1.44 -7.68 14.07
CA THR A 51 -2.17 -6.68 14.84
C THR A 51 -1.33 -5.43 15.07
N SER A 52 -0.07 -5.57 15.49
CA SER A 52 0.82 -4.41 15.65
C SER A 52 1.14 -3.72 14.32
N ALA A 53 1.29 -4.49 13.24
CA ALA A 53 1.43 -3.95 11.89
C ALA A 53 0.18 -3.16 11.45
N LEU A 54 -1.03 -3.67 11.73
CA LEU A 54 -2.28 -2.95 11.45
C LEU A 54 -2.39 -1.66 12.26
N LEU A 55 -2.05 -1.70 13.55
CA LEU A 55 -2.06 -0.53 14.43
C LEU A 55 -1.03 0.53 13.99
N GLY A 56 0.01 0.15 13.24
CA GLY A 56 0.93 1.10 12.59
C GLY A 56 0.28 2.01 11.53
N PHE A 57 -0.97 1.72 11.12
CA PHE A 57 -1.77 2.59 10.26
C PHE A 57 -2.83 3.41 11.01
N ALA A 58 -2.97 3.19 12.32
CA ALA A 58 -4.01 3.80 13.12
C ALA A 58 -3.68 5.25 13.50
N GLN A 59 -4.67 6.12 13.31
CA GLN A 59 -4.67 7.49 13.81
C GLN A 59 -5.90 7.67 14.71
N ARG A 60 -5.70 8.20 15.92
CA ARG A 60 -6.82 8.49 16.83
C ARG A 60 -7.53 9.77 16.38
N LEU A 61 -8.86 9.70 16.30
CA LEU A 61 -9.73 10.83 16.03
C LEU A 61 -10.11 11.54 17.35
N SER A 62 -10.54 12.81 17.25
CA SER A 62 -10.90 13.64 18.39
C SER A 62 -12.09 13.12 19.20
N ASP A 63 -12.95 12.31 18.59
CA ASP A 63 -14.13 11.70 19.19
C ASP A 63 -13.85 10.32 19.82
N GLY A 64 -12.58 9.90 19.88
CA GLY A 64 -12.16 8.63 20.48
C GLY A 64 -12.15 7.44 19.52
N ARG A 65 -12.64 7.60 18.27
CA ARG A 65 -12.54 6.57 17.23
C ARG A 65 -11.13 6.47 16.66
N VAL A 66 -10.89 5.41 15.89
CA VAL A 66 -9.61 5.14 15.22
C VAL A 66 -9.84 5.16 13.72
N GLU A 67 -9.06 5.97 13.00
CA GLU A 67 -9.00 5.95 11.54
C GLU A 67 -7.80 5.10 11.11
N LEU A 68 -8.04 4.08 10.29
CA LEU A 68 -7.01 3.28 9.63
C LEU A 68 -6.92 3.75 8.18
N ARG A 69 -5.76 4.29 7.79
CA ARG A 69 -5.48 4.66 6.39
C ARG A 69 -4.46 3.72 5.78
N VAL A 70 -4.91 2.87 4.86
CA VAL A 70 -4.08 1.82 4.26
C VAL A 70 -4.08 1.90 2.74
N ALA A 71 -3.01 1.40 2.13
CA ALA A 71 -2.98 1.16 0.70
C ALA A 71 -3.88 -0.04 0.37
N ASN A 72 -4.83 0.14 -0.55
CA ASN A 72 -5.77 -0.92 -0.93
C ASN A 72 -5.13 -1.88 -1.94
N ARG A 73 -4.83 -3.11 -1.53
CA ARG A 73 -4.26 -4.12 -2.43
C ARG A 73 -5.25 -4.67 -3.46
N ALA A 74 -6.55 -4.50 -3.24
CA ALA A 74 -7.58 -4.84 -4.24
C ALA A 74 -7.79 -3.74 -5.30
N SER A 75 -7.04 -2.64 -5.22
CA SER A 75 -7.21 -1.49 -6.10
C SER A 75 -6.83 -1.75 -7.56
N VAL A 76 -7.35 -0.90 -8.45
CA VAL A 76 -6.98 -0.90 -9.87
C VAL A 76 -5.47 -0.65 -10.02
N GLN A 77 -4.93 0.35 -9.32
CA GLN A 77 -3.50 0.65 -9.37
C GLN A 77 -2.61 -0.51 -8.88
N ALA A 78 -3.04 -1.28 -7.87
CA ALA A 78 -2.29 -2.46 -7.43
C ALA A 78 -2.27 -3.56 -8.50
N SER A 79 -3.34 -3.66 -9.29
CA SER A 79 -3.45 -4.63 -10.38
C SER A 79 -2.62 -4.21 -11.62
N LEU A 80 -2.60 -2.91 -11.93
CA LEU A 80 -1.80 -2.35 -13.02
C LEU A 80 -0.31 -2.32 -12.71
N GLY A 81 0.05 -1.92 -11.50
CA GLY A 81 1.43 -1.72 -11.10
C GLY A 81 2.18 -3.01 -10.79
N GLY A 82 1.50 -4.05 -10.27
CA GLY A 82 2.16 -5.27 -9.83
C GLY A 82 3.26 -4.97 -8.81
N SER A 83 4.51 -5.37 -9.11
CA SER A 83 5.70 -5.03 -8.30
C SER A 83 6.05 -3.54 -8.30
N HIS A 84 5.58 -2.77 -9.29
CA HIS A 84 5.82 -1.33 -9.43
C HIS A 84 4.67 -0.46 -8.90
N TRP A 85 3.73 -1.05 -8.17
CA TRP A 85 2.63 -0.31 -7.54
C TRP A 85 3.17 0.74 -6.57
N ALA A 86 2.81 2.00 -6.76
CA ALA A 86 3.42 3.11 -6.02
C ALA A 86 3.18 3.07 -4.49
N ALA A 87 2.07 2.48 -4.04
CA ALA A 87 1.79 2.34 -2.62
C ALA A 87 2.43 1.08 -1.99
N LEU A 88 3.18 0.30 -2.77
CA LEU A 88 3.94 -0.85 -2.31
C LEU A 88 5.18 -0.37 -1.54
N GLU A 89 5.00 -0.09 -0.25
CA GLU A 89 6.09 0.29 0.67
C GLU A 89 6.58 -0.95 1.44
N PRO A 90 7.75 -1.56 1.12
CA PRO A 90 8.18 -2.83 1.73
C PRO A 90 8.24 -2.81 3.26
N GLN A 91 8.45 -1.63 3.84
CA GLN A 91 8.53 -1.44 5.29
C GLN A 91 7.18 -1.67 5.98
N ARG A 92 6.05 -1.55 5.25
CA ARG A 92 4.70 -1.72 5.81
C ARG A 92 4.34 -3.18 6.08
N ARG A 93 4.90 -4.13 5.33
CA ARG A 93 4.75 -5.59 5.49
C ARG A 93 3.31 -6.15 5.45
N LEU A 94 2.28 -5.30 5.40
CA LEU A 94 0.87 -5.66 5.39
C LEU A 94 0.13 -4.78 4.37
N TYR A 95 -0.65 -5.40 3.50
CA TYR A 95 -1.39 -4.75 2.42
C TYR A 95 -2.85 -5.21 2.40
N PRO A 96 -3.70 -4.58 3.24
CA PRO A 96 -5.09 -4.98 3.38
C PRO A 96 -5.93 -4.76 2.11
N THR A 97 -7.04 -5.47 2.06
CA THR A 97 -8.17 -5.29 1.15
C THR A 97 -9.42 -4.96 1.96
N PRO A 98 -10.51 -4.50 1.32
CA PRO A 98 -11.79 -4.28 2.00
C PRO A 98 -12.31 -5.56 2.68
N GLU A 99 -12.01 -6.74 2.13
CA GLU A 99 -12.43 -8.04 2.65
C GLU A 99 -11.57 -8.48 3.84
N SER A 100 -10.25 -8.20 3.81
CA SER A 100 -9.34 -8.62 4.88
C SER A 100 -9.35 -7.66 6.07
N LEU A 101 -9.72 -6.39 5.86
CA LEU A 101 -9.57 -5.35 6.87
C LEU A 101 -10.51 -5.53 8.09
N PRO A 102 -11.80 -5.87 7.94
CA PRO A 102 -12.68 -6.12 9.08
C PRO A 102 -12.19 -7.24 10.02
N PRO A 103 -11.84 -8.45 9.55
CA PRO A 103 -11.37 -9.49 10.47
C PRO A 103 -9.97 -9.19 11.04
N LEU A 104 -9.09 -8.47 10.32
CA LEU A 104 -7.83 -7.97 10.89
C LEU A 104 -8.08 -6.96 12.01
N ALA A 105 -9.05 -6.07 11.84
CA ALA A 105 -9.43 -5.10 12.86
C ALA A 105 -10.06 -5.81 14.08
N ALA A 106 -10.92 -6.81 13.86
CA ALA A 106 -11.50 -7.61 14.93
C ALA A 106 -10.43 -8.33 15.75
N ALA A 107 -9.43 -8.93 15.10
CA ALA A 107 -8.27 -9.53 15.76
C ALA A 107 -7.41 -8.51 16.54
N ALA A 108 -7.55 -7.23 16.23
CA ALA A 108 -6.93 -6.11 16.94
C ALA A 108 -7.83 -5.48 18.02
N GLY A 109 -8.98 -6.08 18.33
CA GLY A 109 -9.96 -5.54 19.29
C GLY A 109 -10.67 -4.28 18.79
N MET A 110 -10.83 -4.14 17.46
CA MET A 110 -11.52 -3.03 16.83
C MET A 110 -12.69 -3.53 15.97
N GLU A 111 -13.77 -2.78 15.95
CA GLU A 111 -14.91 -2.99 15.08
C GLU A 111 -14.95 -1.89 14.03
N ILE A 112 -14.95 -2.27 12.75
CA ILE A 112 -15.03 -1.31 11.64
C ILE A 112 -16.49 -0.82 11.53
N GLU A 113 -16.71 0.46 11.81
CA GLU A 113 -18.01 1.12 11.62
C GLU A 113 -18.22 1.54 10.18
N GLU A 114 -17.12 1.90 9.50
CA GLU A 114 -17.20 2.49 8.18
C GLU A 114 -15.98 2.20 7.32
N LEU A 115 -16.22 1.95 6.03
CA LEU A 115 -15.20 1.80 4.99
C LEU A 115 -15.45 2.82 3.88
N ARG A 116 -14.39 3.55 3.50
CA ARG A 116 -14.43 4.57 2.45
C ARG A 116 -13.23 4.48 1.52
N PHE A 117 -13.44 4.95 0.30
CA PHE A 117 -12.42 5.10 -0.73
C PHE A 117 -12.32 6.59 -1.09
N PRO A 118 -11.33 7.33 -0.55
CA PRO A 118 -11.19 8.75 -0.82
C PRO A 118 -11.06 9.03 -2.32
N ARG A 119 -11.91 9.94 -2.84
CA ARG A 119 -11.91 10.33 -4.26
C ARG A 119 -10.74 11.24 -4.63
N ARG A 120 -10.13 11.87 -3.62
CA ARG A 120 -9.01 12.80 -3.72
C ARG A 120 -8.03 12.50 -2.60
N GLY A 121 -6.75 12.80 -2.81
CA GLY A 121 -5.71 12.59 -1.80
C GLY A 121 -4.62 11.64 -2.28
N ARG A 122 -4.21 10.71 -1.41
CA ARG A 122 -3.03 9.86 -1.66
C ARG A 122 -3.25 8.87 -2.79
N GLY A 123 -4.47 8.33 -2.92
CA GLY A 123 -4.84 7.44 -4.02
C GLY A 123 -4.51 8.02 -5.41
N GLN A 124 -4.78 9.31 -5.61
CA GLN A 124 -4.49 10.01 -6.88
C GLN A 124 -2.99 10.09 -7.17
N ALA A 125 -2.20 10.46 -6.16
CA ALA A 125 -0.74 10.53 -6.30
C ALA A 125 -0.13 9.15 -6.55
N TRP A 126 -0.66 8.11 -5.92
CA TRP A 126 -0.22 6.74 -6.14
C TRP A 126 -0.58 6.21 -7.52
N MET A 127 -1.78 6.49 -8.05
CA MET A 127 -2.14 6.03 -9.39
C MET A 127 -1.24 6.68 -10.43
N TRP A 128 -1.05 8.00 -10.32
CA TRP A 128 -0.14 8.76 -11.19
C TRP A 128 1.28 8.21 -11.15
N GLN A 129 1.85 8.01 -9.95
CA GLN A 129 3.19 7.46 -9.81
C GLN A 129 3.29 6.01 -10.27
N THR A 130 2.25 5.19 -10.08
CA THR A 130 2.22 3.80 -10.55
C THR A 130 2.34 3.74 -12.07
N MET A 131 1.65 4.63 -12.78
CA MET A 131 1.78 4.74 -14.23
C MET A 131 3.15 5.30 -14.65
N LEU A 132 3.69 6.26 -13.91
CA LEU A 132 5.04 6.78 -14.19
C LEU A 132 6.14 5.73 -13.97
N ASN A 133 5.98 4.82 -13.01
CA ASN A 133 6.95 3.75 -12.76
C ASN A 133 7.15 2.84 -13.97
N ALA A 134 6.22 2.81 -14.93
CA ALA A 134 6.39 2.09 -16.20
C ALA A 134 7.43 2.75 -17.14
N PHE A 135 7.78 4.01 -16.89
CA PHE A 135 8.69 4.79 -17.73
C PHE A 135 9.99 5.18 -17.01
N THR A 136 10.08 5.00 -15.69
CA THR A 136 11.24 5.39 -14.88
C THR A 136 12.06 4.18 -14.43
N PHE A 137 13.37 4.37 -14.26
CA PHE A 137 14.27 3.37 -13.71
C PHE A 137 14.12 3.20 -12.20
N HIS A 138 13.88 4.30 -11.48
CA HIS A 138 13.59 4.26 -10.05
C HIS A 138 12.09 4.18 -9.82
N GLU A 139 11.68 3.22 -9.00
CA GLU A 139 10.32 3.16 -8.49
C GLU A 139 10.05 4.35 -7.57
N ASN A 140 8.84 4.91 -7.68
CA ASN A 140 8.40 6.05 -6.87
C ASN A 140 9.33 7.26 -6.95
N PHE A 141 9.96 7.49 -8.11
CA PHE A 141 10.94 8.56 -8.31
C PHE A 141 10.41 9.93 -7.85
N ALA A 142 9.27 10.39 -8.37
CA ALA A 142 8.77 11.73 -8.08
C ALA A 142 8.34 11.87 -6.60
N LEU A 143 7.69 10.85 -6.04
CA LEU A 143 7.34 10.81 -4.61
C LEU A 143 8.58 10.81 -3.72
N GLY A 144 9.61 10.04 -4.07
CA GLY A 144 10.86 9.92 -3.33
C GLY A 144 11.72 11.18 -3.39
N VAL A 145 11.81 11.83 -4.55
CA VAL A 145 12.48 13.13 -4.71
C VAL A 145 11.76 14.20 -3.88
N ARG A 146 10.43 14.27 -3.97
CA ARG A 146 9.62 15.24 -3.20
C ARG A 146 9.74 15.02 -1.69
N ALA A 147 9.82 13.75 -1.25
CA ALA A 147 10.02 13.41 0.16
C ALA A 147 11.48 13.53 0.63
N GLY A 148 12.42 13.84 -0.26
CA GLY A 148 13.86 13.91 0.05
C GLY A 148 14.50 12.55 0.36
N THR A 149 13.80 11.44 0.11
CA THR A 149 14.26 10.07 0.41
C THR A 149 15.09 9.46 -0.73
N LEU A 150 15.04 10.04 -1.93
CA LEU A 150 15.82 9.63 -3.09
C LEU A 150 16.82 10.74 -3.49
N ARG A 151 18.12 10.38 -3.55
CA ARG A 151 19.21 11.27 -3.98
C ARG A 151 20.21 10.50 -4.85
N PRO A 152 20.85 11.15 -5.83
CA PRO A 152 21.83 10.47 -6.67
C PRO A 152 23.11 10.16 -5.88
N GLY A 153 23.43 8.87 -5.71
CA GLY A 153 24.59 8.42 -4.93
C GLY A 153 25.88 8.13 -5.71
N SER A 154 25.80 7.86 -7.03
CA SER A 154 26.96 7.48 -7.87
C SER A 154 26.91 8.15 -9.25
N ALA A 155 28.02 8.16 -10.00
CA ALA A 155 28.09 8.76 -11.34
C ALA A 155 27.09 8.12 -12.33
N GLY A 156 27.01 6.78 -12.38
CA GLY A 156 25.98 6.07 -13.16
C GLY A 156 24.56 6.27 -12.63
N GLY A 157 24.41 6.45 -11.31
CA GLY A 157 23.14 6.79 -10.67
C GLY A 157 22.64 8.20 -11.04
N ARG A 158 23.55 9.18 -11.23
CA ARG A 158 23.19 10.54 -11.67
C ARG A 158 22.57 10.57 -13.06
N LEU A 159 23.08 9.76 -13.99
CA LEU A 159 22.52 9.67 -15.34
C LEU A 159 21.08 9.12 -15.31
N ARG A 160 20.87 7.99 -14.64
CA ARG A 160 19.51 7.40 -14.48
C ARG A 160 18.56 8.35 -13.77
N PHE A 161 19.03 9.02 -12.73
CA PHE A 161 18.26 10.04 -12.01
C PHE A 161 17.87 11.21 -12.93
N GLY A 162 18.78 11.67 -13.79
CA GLY A 162 18.51 12.72 -14.77
C GLY A 162 17.48 12.30 -15.82
N ILE A 163 17.60 11.08 -16.35
CA ILE A 163 16.61 10.52 -17.28
C ILE A 163 15.24 10.42 -16.61
N ASP A 164 15.16 9.89 -15.39
CA ASP A 164 13.90 9.79 -14.65
C ASP A 164 13.29 11.15 -14.38
N ALA A 165 14.10 12.18 -14.10
CA ALA A 165 13.62 13.54 -13.95
C ALA A 165 13.00 14.08 -15.25
N ILE A 166 13.68 13.91 -16.38
CA ILE A 166 13.19 14.34 -17.70
C ILE A 166 11.89 13.60 -18.05
N VAL A 167 11.90 12.26 -17.93
CA VAL A 167 10.73 11.41 -18.20
C VAL A 167 9.57 11.81 -17.29
N THR A 168 9.82 12.00 -15.99
CA THR A 168 8.79 12.44 -15.04
C THR A 168 8.17 13.77 -15.49
N VAL A 169 8.98 14.76 -15.88
CA VAL A 169 8.46 16.07 -16.31
C VAL A 169 7.66 15.96 -17.61
N LEU A 170 8.18 15.23 -18.61
CA LEU A 170 7.52 15.08 -19.91
C LEU A 170 6.23 14.27 -19.82
N ALA A 171 6.23 13.18 -19.04
CA ALA A 171 5.09 12.28 -18.89
C ALA A 171 4.10 12.74 -17.81
N ALA A 172 4.47 13.65 -16.90
CA ALA A 172 3.66 14.06 -15.76
C ALA A 172 2.23 14.44 -16.17
N LEU A 173 2.10 15.37 -17.12
CA LEU A 173 0.80 15.91 -17.51
C LEU A 173 -0.03 14.89 -18.32
N PRO A 174 0.51 14.24 -19.38
CA PRO A 174 -0.22 13.18 -20.08
C PRO A 174 -0.68 12.05 -19.16
N VAL A 175 0.19 11.60 -18.24
CA VAL A 175 -0.17 10.55 -17.28
C VAL A 175 -1.24 11.04 -16.30
N ALA A 176 -1.15 12.28 -15.80
CA ALA A 176 -2.15 12.85 -14.90
C ALA A 176 -3.55 12.91 -15.53
N LEU A 177 -3.64 13.23 -16.83
CA LEU A 177 -4.91 13.26 -17.57
C LEU A 177 -5.61 11.90 -17.61
N VAL A 178 -4.86 10.80 -17.55
CA VAL A 178 -5.41 9.43 -17.55
C VAL A 178 -5.55 8.88 -16.13
N SER A 179 -4.55 9.08 -15.28
CA SER A 179 -4.49 8.52 -13.94
C SER A 179 -5.58 9.10 -13.03
N ALA A 180 -5.87 10.40 -13.16
CA ALA A 180 -6.83 11.07 -12.31
C ALA A 180 -8.28 10.56 -12.47
N PRO A 181 -8.83 10.50 -13.71
CA PRO A 181 -10.16 9.91 -13.90
C PRO A 181 -10.17 8.41 -13.59
N LEU A 182 -9.09 7.68 -13.89
CA LEU A 182 -9.02 6.25 -13.60
C LEU A 182 -9.13 5.96 -12.10
N GLU A 183 -8.37 6.68 -11.26
CA GLU A 183 -8.45 6.53 -9.81
C GLU A 183 -9.79 7.02 -9.26
N LEU A 184 -10.36 8.09 -9.83
CA LEU A 184 -11.70 8.55 -9.42
C LEU A 184 -12.76 7.47 -9.68
N ILE A 185 -12.78 6.89 -10.89
CA ILE A 185 -13.69 5.80 -11.24
C ILE A 185 -13.44 4.60 -10.32
N ALA A 186 -12.17 4.23 -10.11
CA ALA A 186 -11.78 3.14 -9.23
C ALA A 186 -12.31 3.36 -7.80
N ALA A 187 -12.17 4.56 -7.23
CA ALA A 187 -12.69 4.91 -5.91
C ALA A 187 -14.22 4.80 -5.84
N LEU A 188 -14.94 5.21 -6.89
CA LEU A 188 -16.39 5.11 -6.95
C LEU A 188 -16.90 3.66 -6.96
N VAL A 189 -16.14 2.73 -7.55
CA VAL A 189 -16.50 1.29 -7.59
C VAL A 189 -15.85 0.47 -6.47
N GLY A 190 -15.32 1.10 -5.42
CA GLY A 190 -14.72 0.41 -4.28
C GLY A 190 -13.34 -0.21 -4.55
N ARG A 191 -12.66 0.23 -5.61
CA ARG A 191 -11.33 -0.22 -6.04
C ARG A 191 -10.30 0.91 -6.05
N GLY A 192 -10.56 1.99 -5.33
CA GLY A 192 -9.63 3.11 -5.14
C GLY A 192 -8.36 2.67 -4.43
N GLY A 193 -7.28 3.41 -4.67
CA GLY A 193 -5.94 3.12 -4.18
C GLY A 193 -5.74 3.27 -2.68
N GLU A 194 -6.52 4.16 -2.05
CA GLU A 194 -6.54 4.38 -0.60
C GLU A 194 -7.81 3.77 -0.02
N LEU A 195 -7.66 2.98 1.05
CA LEU A 195 -8.74 2.44 1.85
C LEU A 195 -8.68 3.11 3.22
N VAL A 196 -9.77 3.76 3.60
CA VAL A 196 -9.93 4.40 4.90
C VAL A 196 -11.00 3.65 5.66
N ALA A 197 -10.68 3.19 6.86
CA ALA A 197 -11.64 2.58 7.76
C ALA A 197 -11.74 3.41 9.03
N VAL A 198 -12.97 3.65 9.49
CA VAL A 198 -13.21 4.19 10.83
C VAL A 198 -13.64 3.03 11.71
N ALA A 199 -12.98 2.90 12.84
CA ALA A 199 -13.16 1.81 13.77
C ALA A 199 -13.37 2.33 15.19
N ARG A 200 -14.21 1.63 15.95
CA ARG A 200 -14.31 1.78 17.40
C ARG A 200 -13.49 0.67 18.04
N ARG A 201 -12.92 0.93 19.22
CA ARG A 201 -12.46 -0.20 20.04
C ARG A 201 -13.70 -0.98 20.46
N ALA A 202 -13.66 -2.29 20.26
CA ALA A 202 -14.64 -3.15 20.90
C ALA A 202 -14.44 -2.94 22.41
N GLU A 203 -15.45 -2.40 23.08
CA GLU A 203 -15.46 -2.37 24.54
C GLU A 203 -15.25 -3.81 24.99
N ASP A 204 -14.31 -4.04 25.91
CA ASP A 204 -14.04 -5.35 26.49
C ASP A 204 -15.38 -5.93 26.93
N GLY A 205 -15.92 -6.88 26.16
CA GLY A 205 -17.11 -7.66 26.50
C GLY A 205 -16.80 -8.63 27.64
N ARG A 206 -16.09 -8.15 28.67
CA ARG A 206 -15.70 -8.88 29.86
C ARG A 206 -16.58 -8.44 31.03
N GLN A 207 -17.90 -8.50 30.83
CA GLN A 207 -18.87 -8.66 31.92
C GLN A 207 -20.06 -9.46 31.38
N ARG A 208 -19.98 -10.79 31.47
CA ARG A 208 -21.01 -11.70 32.04
C ARG A 208 -20.56 -13.14 31.92
#